data_AF-A0A535QYS6-F1
#
_entry.id   AF-A0A535QYS6-F1
#
_cell.length_a   1.000
_cell.length_b   1.000
_cell.length_c   1.000
_cell.angle_alpha   90.00
_cell.angle_beta   90.00
_cell.angle_gamma   90.00
#
_symmetry.space_group_name_H-M   'P 1'
#
loop_
_entity.id
_entity.type
_entity.pdbx_description
1 polymer ?
#
loop_
_entity_poly.entity_id
_entity_poly.type
_entity_poly.pdbx_seq_one_letter_code
_entity_poly.pdbx_strand_id
1 'polypeptide(L)'
;MLQLVNRVIPVNARAARARRADNLPASDPDIPASIVYAAAIRTCAQFNDRDALELVIHAARDFDPYVRTQALEALKSLDPLGEDPRSRTVVRESLNDPRDTVVRVACQLAAQYRDIESVPWLERLAETRPELGPSVQDALRQLR
;
A
#
# COMPACT_ATOMS: atom_id res chain seq x y z
N MET A 1 -13.00 16.59 -3.30
CA MET A 1 -12.30 15.65 -4.21
C MET A 1 -12.73 14.20 -3.96
N LEU A 2 -12.77 13.72 -2.71
CA LEU A 2 -13.20 12.35 -2.38
C LEU A 2 -14.57 11.94 -2.97
N GLN A 3 -15.56 12.83 -2.97
CA GLN A 3 -16.87 12.57 -3.59
C GLN A 3 -16.80 12.30 -5.09
N LEU A 4 -15.85 12.93 -5.80
CA LEU A 4 -15.65 12.70 -7.25
C LEU A 4 -14.97 11.36 -7.48
N VAL A 5 -13.96 11.03 -6.66
CA VAL A 5 -13.29 9.72 -6.71
C VAL A 5 -14.30 8.59 -6.54
N ASN A 6 -15.15 8.65 -5.52
CA ASN A 6 -16.14 7.61 -5.25
C ASN A 6 -17.24 7.49 -6.32
N ARG A 7 -17.43 8.53 -7.15
CA ARG A 7 -18.37 8.51 -8.28
C ARG A 7 -17.78 7.91 -9.55
N VAL A 8 -16.48 8.12 -9.78
CA VAL A 8 -15.81 7.77 -11.04
C VAL A 8 -15.05 6.46 -10.92
N ILE A 9 -14.52 6.16 -9.74
CA ILE A 9 -13.70 5.00 -9.48
C ILE A 9 -14.54 3.97 -8.74
N PRO A 10 -14.72 2.75 -9.26
CA PRO A 10 -15.47 1.71 -8.57
C PRO A 10 -14.61 1.08 -7.46
N VAL A 11 -14.29 1.86 -6.42
CA VAL A 11 -13.33 1.54 -5.34
C VAL A 11 -13.56 0.15 -4.77
N ASN A 12 -14.80 -0.16 -4.38
CA ASN A 12 -15.15 -1.45 -3.77
C ASN A 12 -15.00 -2.62 -4.75
N ALA A 13 -15.42 -2.45 -6.01
CA ALA A 13 -15.29 -3.51 -7.02
C ALA A 13 -13.82 -3.79 -7.36
N ARG A 14 -12.98 -2.75 -7.34
CA ARG A 14 -11.53 -2.88 -7.55
C ARG A 14 -10.84 -3.57 -6.39
N ALA A 15 -11.20 -3.24 -5.14
CA ALA A 15 -10.64 -3.88 -3.95
C ALA A 15 -11.09 -5.34 -3.77
N ALA A 16 -12.23 -5.73 -4.35
CA ALA A 16 -12.72 -7.11 -4.31
C ALA A 16 -12.00 -8.05 -5.30
N ARG A 17 -11.23 -7.51 -6.25
CA ARG A 17 -10.48 -8.29 -7.23
C ARG A 17 -9.17 -8.81 -6.64
N ALA A 18 -8.72 -9.97 -7.11
CA ALA A 18 -7.43 -10.53 -6.71
C ALA A 18 -6.26 -9.58 -7.06
N ARG A 19 -5.35 -9.39 -6.11
CA ARG A 19 -4.15 -8.55 -6.28
C ARG A 19 -3.29 -9.09 -7.43
N ARG A 20 -2.95 -8.25 -8.39
CA ARG A 20 -2.02 -8.60 -9.47
C ARG A 20 -0.58 -8.42 -9.02
N ALA A 21 0.26 -9.37 -9.40
CA ALA A 21 1.72 -9.22 -9.35
C ALA A 21 2.15 -8.22 -10.42
N ASP A 22 1.69 -8.40 -11.67
CA ASP A 22 2.14 -7.62 -12.82
C ASP A 22 1.38 -6.32 -13.05
N ASN A 23 2.02 -5.42 -13.78
CA ASN A 23 1.38 -4.19 -14.25
C ASN A 23 0.26 -4.55 -15.22
N LEU A 24 -0.73 -3.67 -15.33
CA LEU A 24 -1.76 -3.83 -16.34
C LEU A 24 -1.13 -3.82 -17.74
N PRO A 25 -1.53 -4.74 -18.66
CA PRO A 25 -1.07 -4.71 -20.03
C PRO A 25 -1.52 -3.39 -20.69
N ALA A 26 -0.76 -2.88 -21.66
CA ALA A 26 -0.97 -1.54 -22.21
C ALA A 26 -2.38 -1.25 -22.77
N SER A 27 -3.15 -2.28 -23.13
CA SER A 27 -4.53 -2.20 -23.62
C SER A 27 -5.59 -2.45 -22.54
N ASP A 28 -5.21 -2.63 -21.28
CA ASP A 28 -6.14 -2.91 -20.18
C ASP A 28 -7.07 -1.70 -19.94
N PRO A 29 -8.40 -1.88 -20.00
CA PRO A 29 -9.35 -0.78 -19.83
C PRO A 29 -9.32 -0.17 -18.42
N ASP A 30 -8.72 -0.83 -17.43
CA ASP A 30 -8.60 -0.30 -16.08
C ASP A 30 -7.46 0.72 -15.92
N ILE A 31 -6.54 0.84 -16.89
CA ILE A 31 -5.38 1.75 -16.80
C ILE A 31 -5.81 3.20 -16.48
N PRO A 32 -6.77 3.83 -17.19
CA PRO A 32 -7.17 5.19 -16.88
C PRO A 32 -7.72 5.34 -15.46
N ALA A 33 -8.52 4.38 -15.00
CA ALA A 33 -9.07 4.40 -13.65
C ALA A 33 -7.97 4.24 -12.58
N SER A 34 -6.99 3.36 -12.80
CA SER A 34 -5.82 3.20 -11.93
C SER A 34 -5.00 4.49 -11.83
N ILE A 35 -4.75 5.16 -12.96
CA ILE A 35 -3.99 6.42 -13.01
C ILE A 35 -4.73 7.52 -12.23
N VAL A 36 -6.04 7.68 -12.47
CA VAL A 36 -6.85 8.68 -11.76
C VAL A 36 -6.89 8.37 -10.26
N TYR A 37 -6.99 7.09 -9.88
CA TYR A 37 -7.03 6.70 -8.48
C TYR A 37 -5.71 7.02 -7.78
N ALA A 38 -4.60 6.59 -8.36
CA ALA A 38 -3.25 6.91 -7.88
C ALA A 38 -3.00 8.43 -7.78
N ALA A 39 -3.46 9.20 -8.77
CA ALA A 39 -3.33 10.66 -8.75
C ALA A 39 -4.14 11.28 -7.60
N ALA A 40 -5.36 10.81 -7.36
CA ALA A 40 -6.18 11.28 -6.24
C ALA A 40 -5.49 10.99 -4.89
N ILE A 41 -5.01 9.76 -4.69
CA ILE A 41 -4.27 9.34 -3.48
C ILE A 41 -3.04 10.22 -3.24
N ARG A 42 -2.21 10.42 -4.28
CA ARG A 42 -1.05 11.32 -4.19
C ARG A 42 -1.45 12.75 -3.85
N THR A 43 -2.56 13.24 -4.40
CA THR A 43 -3.06 14.59 -4.11
C THR A 43 -3.46 14.72 -2.64
N CYS A 44 -4.16 13.71 -2.08
CA CYS A 44 -4.48 13.67 -0.65
C CYS A 44 -3.21 13.78 0.20
N ALA A 45 -2.20 12.96 -0.11
CA ALA A 45 -0.94 12.93 0.61
C ALA A 45 -0.19 14.28 0.54
N GLN A 46 -0.17 14.92 -0.62
CA GLN A 46 0.47 16.23 -0.83
C GLN A 46 -0.21 17.35 -0.06
N PHE A 47 -1.54 17.29 0.11
CA PHE A 47 -2.29 18.26 0.90
C PHE A 47 -2.42 17.89 2.37
N ASN A 48 -1.84 16.76 2.79
CA ASN A 48 -1.97 16.21 4.14
C ASN A 48 -3.44 16.08 4.57
N ASP A 49 -4.32 15.70 3.62
CA ASP A 49 -5.75 15.52 3.83
C ASP A 49 -6.01 14.23 4.61
N ARG A 50 -5.99 14.32 5.94
CA ARG A 50 -6.21 13.17 6.83
C ARG A 50 -7.61 12.56 6.70
N ASP A 51 -8.60 13.33 6.25
CA ASP A 51 -9.96 12.82 6.01
C ASP A 51 -9.98 11.81 4.85
N ALA A 52 -8.94 11.78 4.03
CA ALA A 52 -8.78 10.80 2.96
C ALA A 52 -8.25 9.43 3.41
N LEU A 53 -7.96 9.23 4.71
CA LEU A 53 -7.32 8.01 5.20
C LEU A 53 -8.11 6.74 4.84
N GLU A 54 -9.44 6.78 4.91
CA GLU A 54 -10.31 5.66 4.51
C GLU A 54 -10.11 5.29 3.03
N LEU A 55 -10.08 6.29 2.14
CA LEU A 55 -9.84 6.08 0.72
C LEU A 55 -8.45 5.47 0.46
N VAL A 56 -7.43 5.93 1.18
CA VAL A 56 -6.05 5.42 1.08
C VAL A 56 -5.97 3.96 1.55
N ILE A 57 -6.65 3.61 2.65
CA ILE A 57 -6.74 2.22 3.13
C ILE A 57 -7.41 1.32 2.09
N HIS A 58 -8.47 1.80 1.42
CA HIS A 58 -9.07 1.05 0.32
C HIS A 58 -8.13 0.89 -0.88
N ALA A 59 -7.41 1.94 -1.26
CA ALA A 59 -6.45 1.90 -2.36
C ALA A 59 -5.28 0.93 -2.09
N ALA A 60 -4.85 0.76 -0.84
CA ALA A 60 -3.83 -0.21 -0.46
C ALA A 60 -4.25 -1.68 -0.68
N ARG A 61 -5.55 -1.93 -0.91
CA ARG A 61 -6.12 -3.24 -1.27
C ARG A 61 -6.54 -3.36 -2.74
N ASP A 62 -6.28 -2.34 -3.56
CA ASP A 62 -6.64 -2.35 -4.98
C ASP A 62 -5.97 -3.50 -5.74
N PHE A 63 -6.62 -4.04 -6.77
CA PHE A 63 -6.02 -5.12 -7.56
C PHE A 63 -4.77 -4.69 -8.35
N ASP A 64 -4.65 -3.41 -8.68
CA ASP A 64 -3.51 -2.87 -9.43
C ASP A 64 -2.33 -2.54 -8.49
N PRO A 65 -1.15 -3.15 -8.68
CA PRO A 65 0.03 -2.86 -7.86
C PRO A 65 0.46 -1.38 -7.90
N TYR A 66 0.16 -0.65 -8.97
CA TYR A 66 0.47 0.78 -9.06
C TYR A 66 -0.31 1.58 -8.01
N VAL A 67 -1.61 1.33 -7.89
CA VAL A 67 -2.49 1.99 -6.92
C VAL A 67 -2.09 1.62 -5.49
N ARG A 68 -1.83 0.33 -5.22
CA ARG A 68 -1.38 -0.11 -3.89
C ARG A 68 -0.08 0.55 -3.46
N THR A 69 0.88 0.68 -4.38
CA THR A 69 2.15 1.36 -4.11
C THR A 69 1.91 2.82 -3.73
N GLN A 70 1.09 3.55 -4.49
CA GLN A 70 0.78 4.95 -4.16
C GLN A 70 0.04 5.10 -2.82
N ALA A 71 -0.80 4.14 -2.46
CA ALA A 71 -1.50 4.13 -1.19
C ALA A 71 -0.54 4.00 -0.01
N LEU A 72 0.40 3.04 -0.05
CA LEU A 72 1.39 2.90 1.02
C LEU A 72 2.33 4.10 1.10
N GLU A 73 2.71 4.69 -0.03
CA GLU A 73 3.49 5.94 -0.03
C GLU A 73 2.69 7.10 0.60
N ALA A 74 1.38 7.20 0.36
CA ALA A 74 0.53 8.20 0.98
C ALA A 74 0.39 8.01 2.50
N LEU A 75 0.36 6.77 2.99
CA LEU A 75 0.30 6.48 4.42
C LEU A 75 1.53 7.02 5.17
N LYS A 76 2.72 7.06 4.54
CA LYS A 76 3.93 7.64 5.16
C LYS A 76 3.74 9.09 5.63
N SER A 77 2.87 9.86 4.98
CA SER A 77 2.60 11.26 5.35
C SER A 77 1.26 11.43 6.08
N LEU A 78 0.23 10.68 5.71
CA LEU A 78 -1.12 10.84 6.26
C LEU A 78 -1.30 10.18 7.63
N ASP A 79 -0.59 9.08 7.88
CA ASP A 79 -0.57 8.39 9.17
C ASP A 79 0.88 7.99 9.53
N PRO A 80 1.80 8.96 9.72
CA PRO A 80 3.23 8.70 9.76
C PRO A 80 3.69 7.81 10.91
N LEU A 81 2.87 7.65 11.96
CA LEU A 81 3.17 6.83 13.15
C LEU A 81 2.30 5.57 13.21
N GLY A 82 1.41 5.34 12.23
CA GLY A 82 0.46 4.24 12.26
C GLY A 82 -0.48 4.34 13.46
N GLU A 83 -1.00 5.53 13.76
CA GLU A 83 -1.95 5.75 14.85
C GLU A 83 -3.30 5.10 14.55
N ASP A 84 -3.68 5.00 13.27
CA ASP A 84 -4.87 4.27 12.86
C ASP A 84 -4.56 2.76 12.77
N PRO A 85 -5.23 1.91 13.57
CA PRO A 85 -4.99 0.46 13.54
C PRO A 85 -5.19 -0.15 12.16
N ARG A 86 -6.09 0.40 11.35
CA ARG A 86 -6.37 -0.07 9.98
C ARG A 86 -5.17 0.19 9.06
N SER A 87 -4.41 1.26 9.29
CA SER A 87 -3.16 1.49 8.57
C SER A 87 -2.13 0.41 8.89
N ARG A 88 -1.97 0.03 10.17
CA ARG A 88 -1.06 -1.06 10.56
C ARG A 88 -1.50 -2.39 9.94
N THR A 89 -2.80 -2.69 9.99
CA THR A 89 -3.37 -3.89 9.37
C THR A 89 -3.03 -3.96 7.89
N VAL A 90 -3.25 -2.88 7.12
CA VAL A 90 -3.00 -2.92 5.68
C VAL A 90 -1.51 -3.01 5.34
N VAL A 91 -0.63 -2.40 6.15
CA VAL A 91 0.83 -2.56 6.01
C VAL A 91 1.25 -4.02 6.19
N ARG A 92 0.76 -4.70 7.23
CA ARG A 92 1.07 -6.12 7.46
C ARG A 92 0.50 -7.01 6.37
N GLU A 93 -0.72 -6.74 5.89
CA GLU A 93 -1.29 -7.43 4.72
C GLU A 93 -0.41 -7.25 3.46
N SER A 94 0.18 -6.06 3.28
CA SER A 94 1.05 -5.73 2.14
C SER A 94 2.45 -6.35 2.20
N LEU A 95 2.90 -6.89 3.35
CA LEU A 95 4.13 -7.68 3.41
C LEU A 95 4.02 -9.01 2.65
N ASN A 96 2.79 -9.51 2.43
CA ASN A 96 2.49 -10.68 1.61
C ASN A 96 2.08 -10.31 0.17
N ASP A 97 2.29 -9.06 -0.26
CA ASP A 97 1.81 -8.62 -1.57
C ASP A 97 2.52 -9.36 -2.73
N PRO A 98 1.80 -9.76 -3.79
CA PRO A 98 2.42 -10.44 -4.92
C PRO A 98 3.44 -9.56 -5.67
N ARG A 99 3.35 -8.23 -5.57
CA ARG A 99 4.30 -7.31 -6.21
C ARG A 99 5.40 -6.89 -5.24
N ASP A 100 6.66 -7.17 -5.61
CA ASP A 100 7.85 -6.78 -4.84
C ASP A 100 7.91 -5.31 -4.43
N THR A 101 7.53 -4.39 -5.32
CA THR A 101 7.58 -2.94 -5.02
C THR A 101 6.63 -2.58 -3.89
N VAL A 102 5.44 -3.20 -3.83
CA VAL A 102 4.48 -3.01 -2.73
C VAL A 102 5.09 -3.54 -1.42
N VAL A 103 5.70 -4.73 -1.46
CA VAL A 103 6.35 -5.32 -0.29
C VAL A 103 7.50 -4.44 0.23
N ARG A 104 8.35 -3.90 -0.66
CA ARG A 104 9.45 -3.01 -0.27
C ARG A 104 8.94 -1.76 0.46
N VAL A 105 7.86 -1.15 -0.03
CA VAL A 105 7.25 0.01 0.65
C VAL A 105 6.61 -0.41 1.97
N ALA A 106 5.97 -1.57 2.03
CA ALA A 106 5.42 -2.11 3.28
C ALA A 106 6.49 -2.36 4.34
N CYS A 107 7.67 -2.90 3.98
CA CYS A 107 8.80 -3.04 4.89
C CYS A 107 9.27 -1.69 5.46
N GLN A 108 9.39 -0.66 4.61
CA GLN A 108 9.75 0.69 5.04
C GLN A 108 8.72 1.26 6.02
N LEU A 109 7.43 1.08 5.72
CA LEU A 109 6.36 1.63 6.52
C LEU A 109 6.20 0.90 7.86
N ALA A 110 6.36 -0.42 7.89
CA ALA A 110 6.40 -1.20 9.11
C ALA A 110 7.53 -0.74 10.06
N ALA A 111 8.71 -0.47 9.50
CA ALA A 111 9.83 0.09 10.26
C ALA A 111 9.53 1.52 10.76
N GLN A 112 8.98 2.38 9.90
CA GLN A 112 8.56 3.74 10.26
C GLN A 112 7.57 3.75 11.42
N TYR A 113 6.58 2.86 11.39
CA TYR A 113 5.55 2.73 12.43
C TYR A 113 6.05 2.08 13.73
N ARG A 114 7.31 1.62 13.75
CA ARG A 114 7.87 0.76 14.81
C ARG A 114 6.93 -0.42 15.08
N ASP A 115 6.42 -1.04 14.02
CA ASP A 115 5.40 -2.07 14.12
C ASP A 115 6.01 -3.44 14.46
N ILE A 116 6.31 -3.65 15.74
CA ILE A 116 6.92 -4.90 16.26
C ILE A 116 6.05 -6.12 15.92
N GLU A 117 4.74 -5.95 15.87
CA GLU A 117 3.83 -7.03 15.48
C GLU A 117 4.02 -7.47 14.02
N SER A 118 4.72 -6.72 13.16
CA SER A 118 5.03 -7.14 11.80
C SER A 118 6.22 -8.13 11.70
N VAL A 119 6.98 -8.32 12.77
CA VAL A 119 8.22 -9.14 12.77
C VAL A 119 7.99 -10.56 12.22
N PRO A 120 6.96 -11.33 12.64
CA PRO A 120 6.73 -12.67 12.10
C PRO A 120 6.51 -12.70 10.57
N TRP A 121 5.90 -11.64 10.01
CA TRP A 121 5.69 -11.52 8.57
C TRP A 121 7.01 -11.24 7.85
N LEU A 122 7.85 -10.36 8.42
CA LEU A 122 9.18 -10.03 7.90
C LEU A 122 10.11 -11.25 7.92
N GLU A 123 10.10 -12.05 9.00
CA GLU A 123 10.90 -13.27 9.08
C GLU A 123 10.47 -14.30 8.03
N ARG A 124 9.17 -14.54 7.88
CA ARG A 124 8.63 -15.42 6.83
C ARG A 124 8.98 -14.92 5.42
N LEU A 125 8.97 -13.60 5.23
CA LEU A 125 9.32 -12.98 3.96
C LEU A 125 10.80 -13.22 3.61
N ALA A 126 11.70 -13.16 4.60
CA ALA A 126 13.13 -13.46 4.41
C ALA A 126 13.36 -14.90 3.94
N GLU A 127 12.57 -15.85 4.42
CA GLU A 127 12.66 -17.26 4.05
C GLU A 127 12.07 -17.55 2.67
N THR A 128 10.93 -16.92 2.34
CA THR A 128 10.15 -17.24 1.14
C THR A 128 10.52 -16.41 -0.08
N ARG A 129 11.13 -15.23 0.12
CA ARG A 129 11.44 -14.25 -0.94
C ARG A 129 12.82 -13.62 -0.72
N PRO A 130 13.91 -14.40 -0.88
CA PRO A 130 15.27 -13.95 -0.59
C PRO A 130 15.70 -12.72 -1.41
N GLU A 131 15.10 -12.50 -2.58
CA GLU A 131 15.30 -11.31 -3.42
C GLU A 131 14.88 -9.99 -2.74
N LEU A 132 14.06 -10.06 -1.70
CA LEU A 132 13.65 -8.91 -0.88
C LEU A 132 14.52 -8.72 0.37
N GLY A 133 15.55 -9.55 0.54
CA GLY A 133 16.42 -9.61 1.71
C GLY A 133 16.89 -8.25 2.25
N PRO A 134 17.44 -7.33 1.42
CA PRO A 134 17.88 -6.01 1.89
C PRO A 134 16.77 -5.22 2.59
N SER A 135 15.57 -5.15 1.99
CA SER A 135 14.45 -4.41 2.56
C SER A 135 13.93 -5.04 3.85
N VAL A 136 13.92 -6.37 3.93
CA VAL A 136 13.51 -7.10 5.14
C VAL A 136 14.50 -6.90 6.28
N GLN A 137 15.80 -7.04 6.00
CA GLN A 137 16.86 -6.87 6.99
C GLN A 137 16.91 -5.43 7.52
N ASP A 138 16.73 -4.43 6.65
CA ASP A 138 16.69 -3.04 7.06
C ASP A 138 15.48 -2.73 7.94
N ALA A 139 14.31 -3.34 7.66
CA ALA A 139 13.13 -3.20 8.50
C ALA A 139 13.34 -3.89 9.86
N LEU A 140 13.78 -5.15 9.88
CA LEU A 140 14.04 -5.90 11.12
C LEU A 140 15.09 -5.21 12.00
N ARG A 141 16.14 -4.62 11.43
CA ARG A 141 17.16 -3.87 12.18
C ARG A 141 16.56 -2.67 12.92
N GLN A 142 15.54 -2.04 12.36
CA GLN A 142 14.85 -0.90 12.98
C GLN A 142 13.77 -1.31 13.99
N LEU A 143 13.39 -2.58 14.04
CA LEU A 143 12.39 -3.09 14.98
C LEU A 143 13.01 -3.82 16.19
N ARG A 144 14.33 -3.95 16.22
CA ARG A 144 15.14 -4.46 17.33
C ARG A 144 15.64 -3.32 18.20
#